data_AF-A0A7G7YDX2-F1
#
_entry.id   AF-A0A7G7YDX2-F1
#
_cell.length_a   1.000
_cell.length_b   1.000
_cell.length_c   1.000
_cell.angle_alpha   90.00
_cell.angle_beta   90.00
_cell.angle_gamma   90.00
#
_symmetry.space_group_name_H-M   'P 1'
#
loop_
_entity.id
_entity.type
_entity.pdbx_description
1 polymer ?
#
loop_
_entity_poly.entity_id
_entity_poly.type
_entity_poly.pdbx_seq_one_letter_code
_entity_poly.pdbx_strand_id
1 'polypeptide(L)'
;MSSVNKDLIYHLYSIFNSYVKTGPKFINRKLNKLTNSEHIVIYFSTLKYALFNWAVEDCYVKEGNKNIKIVPKDTISRLTPVSLAHWIMDDGSFNKSKGYLILCTDSYCKEDVLYLISILKTKFHLSSALFMVKNKTNNKIYYRIRINKSSIPTLIGLVKPYFISSMRRYTPQPYGTGQIRSLNSIRLFFSYLRYLFNVINYPFFFRYILPFLVITCW
;
A
#
# COMPACT_ATOMS: atom_id res chain seq x y z
N MET A 1 15.59 -5.48 -13.09
CA MET A 1 14.74 -5.72 -11.89
C MET A 1 14.95 -4.57 -10.91
N SER A 2 13.92 -3.82 -10.51
CA SER A 2 14.15 -2.82 -9.45
C SER A 2 14.38 -3.57 -8.13
N SER A 3 15.55 -3.37 -7.50
CA SER A 3 15.88 -3.96 -6.19
C SER A 3 14.83 -3.65 -5.12
N VAL A 4 14.07 -2.59 -5.34
CA VAL A 4 13.06 -2.04 -4.44
C VAL A 4 11.85 -2.97 -4.25
N ASN A 5 11.32 -3.56 -5.33
CA ASN A 5 10.16 -4.46 -5.21
C ASN A 5 10.54 -5.79 -4.53
N LYS A 6 11.81 -6.21 -4.64
CA LYS A 6 12.29 -7.44 -4.00
C LYS A 6 12.14 -7.36 -2.49
N ASP A 7 12.66 -6.32 -1.87
CA ASP A 7 12.68 -6.20 -0.40
C ASP A 7 11.26 -6.11 0.19
N LEU A 8 10.34 -5.43 -0.50
CA LEU A 8 8.92 -5.43 -0.12
C LEU A 8 8.34 -6.85 -0.12
N ILE A 9 8.58 -7.63 -1.18
CA ILE A 9 8.10 -9.01 -1.27
C ILE A 9 8.70 -9.89 -0.16
N TYR A 10 9.99 -9.74 0.16
CA TYR A 10 10.61 -10.48 1.27
C TYR A 10 10.09 -10.04 2.65
N HIS A 11 9.79 -8.76 2.84
CA HIS A 11 9.13 -8.29 4.05
C HIS A 11 7.74 -8.90 4.21
N LEU A 12 6.92 -8.88 3.16
CA LEU A 12 5.61 -9.54 3.16
C LEU A 12 5.78 -11.05 3.43
N TYR A 13 6.74 -11.70 2.80
CA TYR A 13 7.02 -13.10 3.08
C TYR A 13 7.37 -13.35 4.56
N SER A 14 8.15 -12.48 5.20
CA SER A 14 8.46 -12.62 6.63
C SER A 14 7.21 -12.55 7.53
N ILE A 15 6.21 -11.78 7.12
CA ILE A 15 4.92 -11.67 7.83
C ILE A 15 4.06 -12.91 7.59
N PHE A 16 4.07 -13.45 6.37
CA PHE A 16 3.17 -14.51 5.94
C PHE A 16 3.80 -15.91 5.92
N ASN A 17 5.06 -16.08 6.36
CA ASN A 17 5.81 -17.33 6.15
C ASN A 17 5.08 -18.58 6.66
N SER A 18 4.32 -18.46 7.75
CA SER A 18 3.57 -19.55 8.39
C SER A 18 2.34 -19.97 7.58
N TYR A 19 1.90 -19.12 6.64
CA TYR A 19 0.75 -19.33 5.77
C TYR A 19 1.15 -19.72 4.34
N VAL A 20 2.44 -19.93 4.09
CA VAL A 20 3.00 -20.11 2.75
C VAL A 20 3.72 -21.46 2.68
N LYS A 21 3.49 -22.23 1.61
CA LYS A 21 4.16 -23.53 1.41
C LYS A 21 5.57 -23.40 0.84
N THR A 22 5.81 -22.39 0.01
CA THR A 22 7.09 -22.20 -0.69
C THR A 22 7.49 -20.74 -0.65
N GLY A 23 8.78 -20.47 -0.40
CA GLY A 23 9.31 -19.11 -0.41
C GLY A 23 9.16 -18.37 -1.75
N PRO A 24 9.55 -17.08 -1.80
CA PRO A 24 9.41 -16.25 -3.00
C PRO A 24 10.08 -16.86 -4.24
N LYS A 25 9.33 -16.89 -5.34
CA LYS A 25 9.75 -17.43 -6.64
C LYS A 25 10.02 -16.31 -7.64
N PHE A 26 10.94 -16.57 -8.56
CA PHE A 26 11.27 -15.67 -9.66
C PHE A 26 10.63 -16.19 -10.95
N ILE A 27 9.95 -15.31 -11.69
CA ILE A 27 9.46 -15.58 -13.06
C ILE A 27 10.12 -14.60 -13.99
N ASN A 28 10.76 -15.13 -15.03
CA ASN A 28 11.19 -14.32 -16.17
C ASN A 28 9.97 -14.14 -17.08
N ARG A 29 9.45 -12.91 -17.16
CA ARG A 29 8.43 -12.60 -18.18
C ARG A 29 9.11 -12.46 -19.54
N LYS A 30 8.40 -12.89 -20.59
CA LYS A 30 8.84 -12.72 -21.98
C LYS A 30 9.25 -11.26 -22.23
N LEU A 31 10.26 -11.11 -23.07
CA LEU A 31 10.76 -9.82 -23.54
C LEU A 31 9.58 -8.92 -23.93
N ASN A 32 9.57 -7.69 -23.41
CA ASN A 32 8.69 -6.69 -23.98
C ASN A 32 9.20 -6.36 -25.38
N LYS A 33 8.46 -6.76 -26.42
CA LYS A 33 8.84 -6.60 -27.83
C LYS A 33 9.18 -5.15 -28.22
N LEU A 34 8.69 -4.17 -27.45
CA LEU A 34 8.90 -2.74 -27.70
C LEU A 34 10.17 -2.18 -27.03
N THR A 35 10.63 -2.77 -25.92
CA THR A 35 11.74 -2.23 -25.11
C THR A 35 12.92 -3.18 -24.98
N ASN A 36 12.82 -4.40 -25.55
CA ASN A 36 13.82 -5.46 -25.49
C ASN A 36 14.31 -5.81 -24.07
N SER A 37 13.52 -5.43 -23.06
CA SER A 37 13.91 -5.55 -21.65
C SER A 37 13.28 -6.79 -21.02
N GLU A 38 14.12 -7.57 -20.32
CA GLU A 38 13.65 -8.66 -19.47
C GLU A 38 13.07 -8.12 -18.17
N HIS A 39 11.86 -8.58 -17.82
CA HIS A 39 11.21 -8.25 -16.57
C HIS A 39 11.15 -9.50 -15.69
N ILE A 40 11.97 -9.50 -14.64
CA ILE A 40 11.89 -10.50 -13.58
C ILE A 40 10.82 -10.06 -12.59
N VAL A 41 9.87 -10.96 -12.33
CA VAL A 41 8.82 -10.79 -11.30
C VAL A 41 9.16 -11.71 -10.13
N ILE A 42 9.00 -11.20 -8.92
CA ILE A 42 9.12 -11.98 -7.68
C ILE A 42 7.74 -12.03 -7.04
N TYR A 43 7.32 -13.21 -6.61
CA TYR A 43 6.02 -13.40 -5.95
C TYR A 43 6.05 -14.61 -5.02
N PHE A 44 5.11 -14.65 -4.09
CA PHE A 44 4.74 -15.86 -3.35
C PHE A 44 3.22 -15.87 -3.20
N SER A 45 2.66 -16.99 -2.74
CA SER A 45 1.22 -17.10 -2.49
C SER A 45 0.99 -17.84 -1.19
N THR A 46 0.00 -17.37 -0.43
CA THR A 46 -0.49 -18.08 0.75
C THR A 46 -1.28 -19.31 0.33
N LEU A 47 -1.38 -20.28 1.24
CA LEU A 47 -2.35 -21.36 1.12
C LEU A 47 -3.76 -20.84 1.37
N LYS A 48 -4.76 -21.59 0.89
CA LYS A 48 -6.17 -21.27 1.11
C LYS A 48 -6.53 -21.57 2.56
N TYR A 49 -6.70 -20.53 3.37
CA TYR A 49 -7.16 -20.63 4.76
C TYR A 49 -8.48 -19.88 4.91
N ALA A 50 -9.43 -20.44 5.67
CA ALA A 50 -10.71 -19.80 5.96
C ALA A 50 -10.54 -18.43 6.66
N LEU A 51 -9.45 -18.25 7.40
CA LEU A 51 -9.02 -16.98 8.00
C LEU A 51 -8.89 -15.83 6.98
N PHE A 52 -8.73 -16.11 5.69
CA PHE A 52 -8.61 -15.10 4.64
C PHE A 52 -9.91 -14.84 3.86
N ASN A 53 -11.00 -15.56 4.17
CA ASN A 53 -12.26 -15.45 3.44
C ASN A 53 -12.87 -14.05 3.55
N TRP A 54 -12.76 -13.40 4.72
CA TRP A 54 -13.28 -12.05 4.96
C TRP A 54 -12.76 -11.05 3.91
N ALA A 55 -11.57 -11.28 3.34
CA ALA A 55 -10.97 -10.37 2.39
C ALA A 55 -11.67 -10.38 1.04
N VAL A 56 -12.25 -11.52 0.65
CA VAL A 56 -13.11 -11.62 -0.53
C VAL A 56 -14.52 -11.14 -0.18
N GLU A 57 -15.05 -11.57 0.96
CA GLU A 57 -16.41 -11.28 1.42
C GLU A 57 -16.65 -9.77 1.62
N ASP A 58 -15.68 -9.05 2.18
CA ASP A 58 -15.82 -7.62 2.48
C ASP A 58 -15.48 -6.73 1.29
N CYS A 59 -14.51 -7.14 0.46
CA CYS A 59 -13.94 -6.27 -0.59
C CYS A 59 -14.51 -6.55 -1.99
N TYR A 60 -15.33 -7.58 -2.17
CA TYR A 60 -15.90 -7.92 -3.47
C TYR A 60 -17.41 -8.17 -3.38
N VAL A 61 -18.16 -7.58 -4.30
CA VAL A 61 -19.60 -7.83 -4.48
C VAL A 61 -19.80 -8.53 -5.81
N LYS A 62 -20.67 -9.53 -5.83
CA LYS A 62 -21.04 -10.23 -7.05
C LYS A 62 -22.09 -9.43 -7.81
N GLU A 63 -21.77 -9.00 -9.03
CA GLU A 63 -22.71 -8.40 -9.96
C GLU A 63 -22.81 -9.29 -11.21
N GLY A 64 -23.91 -10.05 -11.28
CA GLY A 64 -24.09 -11.11 -12.28
C GLY A 64 -22.99 -12.18 -12.19
N ASN A 65 -22.21 -12.33 -13.27
CA ASN A 65 -21.11 -13.30 -13.37
C ASN A 65 -19.74 -12.71 -13.02
N LYS A 66 -19.68 -11.49 -12.48
CA LYS A 66 -18.42 -10.79 -12.17
C LYS A 66 -18.35 -10.45 -10.69
N ASN A 67 -17.14 -10.49 -10.15
CA ASN A 67 -16.83 -9.93 -8.84
C ASN A 67 -16.31 -8.50 -9.05
N ILE A 68 -16.95 -7.55 -8.40
CA ILE A 68 -16.62 -6.13 -8.45
C ILE A 68 -15.96 -5.76 -7.14
N LYS A 69 -14.78 -5.15 -7.23
CA LYS A 69 -14.06 -4.66 -6.07
C LYS A 69 -14.77 -3.44 -5.49
N ILE A 70 -14.96 -3.43 -4.18
CA ILE A 70 -15.59 -2.34 -3.43
C ILE A 70 -14.71 -1.91 -2.27
N VAL A 71 -14.93 -0.71 -1.73
CA VAL A 71 -14.34 -0.29 -0.46
C VAL A 71 -15.27 -0.66 0.70
N PRO A 72 -14.86 -1.52 1.66
CA PRO A 72 -15.70 -1.93 2.78
C PRO A 72 -16.20 -0.73 3.61
N LYS A 73 -17.43 -0.80 4.14
CA LYS A 73 -18.02 0.31 4.93
C LYS A 73 -17.29 0.59 6.25
N ASP A 74 -16.57 -0.37 6.79
CA ASP A 74 -15.80 -0.22 8.02
C ASP A 74 -14.32 0.12 7.77
N THR A 75 -13.95 0.45 6.52
CA THR A 75 -12.60 0.89 6.12
C THR A 75 -12.07 2.01 6.99
N ILE A 76 -12.93 2.94 7.45
CA ILE A 76 -12.53 4.00 8.38
C ILE A 76 -11.91 3.45 9.67
N SER A 77 -12.44 2.34 10.20
CA SER A 77 -11.90 1.70 11.41
C SER A 77 -10.61 0.92 11.11
N ARG A 78 -10.57 0.23 9.97
CA ARG A 78 -9.46 -0.64 9.56
C ARG A 78 -8.23 0.13 9.07
N LEU A 79 -8.40 1.30 8.45
CA LEU A 79 -7.30 2.07 7.88
C LEU A 79 -6.47 2.71 9.00
N THR A 80 -5.35 2.11 9.34
CA THR A 80 -4.35 2.57 10.31
C THR A 80 -3.14 3.23 9.62
N PRO A 81 -2.23 3.89 10.36
CA PRO A 81 -0.96 4.34 9.77
C PRO A 81 -0.13 3.21 9.13
N VAL A 82 -0.17 2.00 9.69
CA VAL A 82 0.53 0.82 9.15
C VAL A 82 -0.05 0.43 7.79
N SER A 83 -1.37 0.34 7.68
CA SER A 83 -2.02 -0.02 6.43
C SER A 83 -1.91 1.09 5.38
N LEU A 84 -1.96 2.36 5.79
CA LEU A 84 -1.70 3.49 4.90
C LEU A 84 -0.27 3.44 4.35
N ALA A 85 0.72 3.05 5.16
CA ALA A 85 2.09 2.87 4.70
C ALA A 85 2.20 1.79 3.62
N HIS A 86 1.58 0.62 3.84
CA HIS A 86 1.56 -0.47 2.85
C HIS A 86 0.83 -0.05 1.57
N TRP A 87 -0.29 0.65 1.69
CA TRP A 87 -1.03 1.16 0.53
C TRP A 87 -0.18 2.12 -0.32
N ILE A 88 0.60 3.00 0.31
CA ILE A 88 1.50 3.89 -0.43
C ILE A 88 2.68 3.11 -1.03
N MET A 89 3.18 2.07 -0.36
CA MET A 89 4.25 1.24 -0.91
C MET A 89 3.78 0.47 -2.15
N ASP A 90 2.53 0.03 -2.19
CA ASP A 90 1.96 -0.71 -3.33
C ASP A 90 1.53 0.21 -4.46
N ASP A 91 0.67 1.21 -4.17
CA ASP A 91 -0.03 2.01 -5.19
C ASP A 91 0.35 3.51 -5.19
N GLY A 92 1.33 3.89 -4.37
CA GLY A 92 1.77 5.27 -4.23
C GLY A 92 2.76 5.73 -5.30
N SER A 93 2.52 6.91 -5.86
CA SER A 93 3.40 7.58 -6.81
C SER A 93 3.65 9.03 -6.39
N PHE A 94 4.85 9.30 -5.89
CA PHE A 94 5.23 10.64 -5.43
C PHE A 94 5.78 11.49 -6.58
N ASN A 95 5.17 12.65 -6.82
CA ASN A 95 5.66 13.61 -7.79
C ASN A 95 6.72 14.53 -7.15
N LYS A 96 8.01 14.25 -7.42
CA LYS A 96 9.15 15.03 -6.91
C LYS A 96 9.34 16.42 -7.53
N SER A 97 8.57 16.81 -8.54
CA SER A 97 8.57 18.18 -9.06
C SER A 97 7.49 19.05 -8.39
N LYS A 98 6.26 18.52 -8.28
CA LYS A 98 5.09 19.25 -7.78
C LYS A 98 4.77 19.03 -6.30
N GLY A 99 5.27 17.94 -5.73
CA GLY A 99 5.25 17.66 -4.29
C GLY A 99 3.97 17.10 -3.76
N TYR A 100 3.17 16.48 -4.61
CA TYR A 100 1.99 15.71 -4.20
C TYR A 100 2.25 14.22 -4.35
N LEU A 101 1.45 13.43 -3.64
CA LEU A 101 1.40 11.98 -3.77
C LEU A 101 0.11 11.59 -4.50
N ILE A 102 0.20 10.65 -5.44
CA ILE A 102 -0.97 10.01 -6.07
C ILE A 102 -1.08 8.59 -5.54
N LEU A 103 -2.29 8.18 -5.17
CA LEU A 103 -2.65 6.77 -4.97
C LEU A 103 -3.44 6.30 -6.19
N CYS A 104 -2.97 5.23 -6.83
CA CYS A 104 -3.59 4.65 -8.01
C CYS A 104 -4.77 3.75 -7.62
N THR A 105 -5.98 4.30 -7.54
CA THR A 105 -7.22 3.58 -7.20
C THR A 105 -8.04 3.19 -8.43
N ASP A 106 -7.37 2.83 -9.52
CA ASP A 106 -7.97 2.65 -10.86
C ASP A 106 -8.99 1.49 -10.94
N SER A 107 -8.99 0.60 -9.94
CA SER A 107 -9.91 -0.55 -9.81
C SER A 107 -11.23 -0.20 -9.12
N TYR A 108 -11.33 0.95 -8.47
CA TYR A 108 -12.51 1.37 -7.69
C TYR A 108 -13.40 2.33 -8.48
N CYS A 109 -14.70 2.34 -8.14
CA CYS A 109 -15.63 3.34 -8.66
C CYS A 109 -15.38 4.72 -8.02
N LYS A 110 -16.03 5.75 -8.56
CA LYS A 110 -15.84 7.13 -8.10
C LYS A 110 -16.28 7.29 -6.65
N GLU A 111 -17.38 6.66 -6.28
CA GLU A 111 -18.03 6.75 -4.96
C GLU A 111 -17.10 6.17 -3.88
N ASP A 112 -16.51 5.01 -4.15
CA ASP A 112 -15.50 4.37 -3.30
C ASP A 112 -14.27 5.25 -3.11
N VAL A 113 -13.77 5.87 -4.19
CA VAL A 113 -12.61 6.77 -4.12
C VAL A 113 -12.94 8.03 -3.31
N LEU A 114 -14.15 8.58 -3.45
CA LEU A 114 -14.61 9.71 -2.64
C LEU A 114 -14.75 9.33 -1.16
N TYR A 115 -15.22 8.12 -0.86
CA TYR A 115 -15.25 7.61 0.51
C TYR A 115 -13.84 7.49 1.10
N LEU A 116 -12.88 6.92 0.37
CA LEU A 116 -11.47 6.87 0.80
C LEU A 116 -10.89 8.28 1.05
N ILE A 117 -11.18 9.25 0.18
CA ILE A 117 -10.78 10.66 0.38
C ILE A 117 -11.38 11.22 1.67
N SER A 118 -12.65 10.91 1.97
CA SER A 118 -13.30 11.36 3.20
C SER A 118 -12.59 10.82 4.45
N ILE A 119 -12.14 9.56 4.43
CA ILE A 119 -11.38 8.94 5.52
C ILE A 119 -10.02 9.63 5.68
N LEU A 120 -9.29 9.84 4.57
CA LEU A 120 -7.98 10.52 4.60
C LEU A 120 -8.09 11.92 5.21
N LYS A 121 -9.16 12.66 4.90
CA LYS A 121 -9.40 14.00 5.46
C LYS A 121 -9.79 13.97 6.94
N THR A 122 -10.74 13.11 7.32
CA THR A 122 -11.35 13.12 8.66
C THR A 122 -10.48 12.42 9.70
N LYS A 123 -9.91 11.25 9.36
CA LYS A 123 -9.13 10.42 10.29
C LYS A 123 -7.66 10.82 10.37
N PHE A 124 -7.06 11.19 9.24
CA PHE A 124 -5.61 11.46 9.16
C PHE A 124 -5.28 12.94 8.95
N HIS A 125 -6.30 13.80 8.83
CA HIS A 125 -6.13 15.23 8.55
C HIS A 125 -5.29 15.50 7.29
N LEU A 126 -5.43 14.63 6.28
CA LEU A 126 -4.72 14.74 5.01
C LEU A 126 -5.61 15.40 3.96
N SER A 127 -5.24 16.62 3.58
CA SER A 127 -5.83 17.34 2.45
C SER A 127 -5.62 16.53 1.18
N SER A 128 -6.71 15.99 0.65
CA SER A 128 -6.73 15.12 -0.51
C SER A 128 -7.90 15.46 -1.45
N ALA A 129 -7.76 15.12 -2.73
CA ALA A 129 -8.74 15.43 -3.76
C ALA A 129 -8.84 14.30 -4.79
N LEU A 130 -10.01 14.19 -5.43
CA LEU A 130 -10.24 13.30 -6.55
C LEU A 130 -9.40 13.78 -7.75
N PHE A 131 -8.65 12.86 -8.35
CA PHE A 131 -7.85 13.11 -9.53
C PHE A 131 -8.31 12.19 -10.66
N MET A 132 -8.87 12.76 -11.71
CA MET A 132 -9.37 12.01 -12.85
C MET A 132 -8.28 11.88 -13.92
N VAL A 133 -8.05 10.66 -14.37
CA VAL A 133 -7.11 10.36 -15.46
C VAL A 133 -7.88 9.72 -16.60
N LYS A 134 -7.85 10.36 -17.77
CA LYS A 134 -8.41 9.79 -18.99
C LYS A 134 -7.33 9.00 -19.72
N ASN A 135 -7.59 7.74 -19.99
CA ASN A 135 -6.74 6.93 -20.84
C ASN A 135 -6.88 7.39 -22.29
N LYS A 136 -5.75 7.71 -22.93
CA LYS A 136 -5.74 8.24 -24.31
C LYS A 136 -6.13 7.20 -25.36
N THR A 137 -5.97 5.91 -25.07
CA THR A 137 -6.18 4.83 -26.02
C THR A 137 -7.63 4.37 -26.08
N ASN A 138 -8.29 4.21 -24.92
CA ASN A 138 -9.64 3.66 -24.86
C ASN A 138 -10.68 4.63 -24.26
N ASN A 139 -10.32 5.90 -24.06
CA ASN A 139 -11.15 6.94 -23.45
C ASN A 139 -11.69 6.61 -22.05
N LYS A 140 -11.23 5.53 -21.41
CA LYS A 140 -11.66 5.14 -20.06
C LYS A 140 -11.18 6.16 -19.04
N ILE A 141 -12.06 6.50 -18.11
CA ILE A 141 -11.77 7.39 -16.99
C ILE A 141 -11.36 6.53 -15.79
N TYR A 142 -10.26 6.90 -15.15
CA TYR A 142 -9.81 6.34 -13.89
C TYR A 142 -9.86 7.40 -12.79
N TYR A 143 -10.22 6.95 -11.59
CA TYR A 143 -10.33 7.79 -10.40
C TYR A 143 -9.17 7.48 -9.48
N ARG A 144 -8.36 8.50 -9.18
CA ARG A 144 -7.19 8.41 -8.29
C ARG A 144 -7.33 9.39 -7.15
N ILE A 145 -6.56 9.16 -6.09
CA ILE A 145 -6.49 10.09 -4.95
C ILE A 145 -5.22 10.91 -5.06
N ARG A 146 -5.34 12.23 -5.04
CA ARG A 146 -4.20 13.14 -4.90
C ARG A 146 -4.13 13.67 -3.47
N ILE A 147 -3.05 13.36 -2.76
CA ILE A 147 -2.72 13.97 -1.47
C ILE A 147 -1.88 15.22 -1.72
N ASN A 148 -2.37 16.36 -1.24
CA ASN A 148 -1.81 17.67 -1.51
C ASN A 148 -0.43 17.85 -0.84
N LYS A 149 0.38 18.72 -1.43
CA LYS A 149 1.72 19.08 -0.92
C LYS A 149 1.70 19.53 0.54
N SER A 150 0.67 20.27 0.94
CA SER A 150 0.49 20.75 2.32
C SER A 150 0.39 19.63 3.35
N SER A 151 -0.11 18.45 2.96
CA SER A 151 -0.28 17.31 3.87
C SER A 151 0.86 16.30 3.82
N ILE A 152 1.86 16.52 2.96
CA ILE A 152 3.02 15.64 2.86
C ILE A 152 3.82 15.55 4.18
N PRO A 153 4.13 16.64 4.91
CA PRO A 153 4.83 16.53 6.19
C PRO A 153 4.09 15.68 7.21
N THR A 154 2.78 15.92 7.36
CA THR A 154 1.90 15.13 8.23
C THR A 154 1.89 13.66 7.82
N LEU A 155 1.74 13.39 6.52
CA LEU A 155 1.74 12.04 5.99
C LEU A 155 3.05 11.31 6.31
N ILE A 156 4.20 11.96 6.10
CA ILE A 156 5.52 11.38 6.42
C ILE A 156 5.60 11.02 7.90
N GLY A 157 5.17 11.92 8.80
CA GLY A 157 5.14 11.66 10.23
C GLY A 157 4.34 10.41 10.61
N LEU A 158 3.20 10.20 9.94
CA LEU A 158 2.32 9.05 10.17
C LEU A 158 2.93 7.73 9.68
N VAL A 159 3.51 7.71 8.47
CA VAL A 159 3.82 6.43 7.80
C VAL A 159 5.29 6.04 7.88
N LYS A 160 6.22 6.99 8.08
CA LYS A 160 7.68 6.74 8.07
C LYS A 160 8.14 5.60 8.98
N PRO A 161 7.58 5.39 10.19
CA PRO A 161 7.99 4.28 11.05
C PRO A 161 7.70 2.89 10.44
N TYR A 162 6.74 2.80 9.53
CA TYR A 162 6.25 1.54 8.95
C TYR A 162 6.74 1.30 7.52
N PHE A 163 7.54 2.23 6.97
CA PHE A 163 8.14 2.09 5.64
C PHE A 163 9.39 1.21 5.67
N ILE A 164 9.46 0.27 4.73
CA ILE A 164 10.65 -0.55 4.51
C ILE A 164 11.78 0.35 4.02
N SER A 165 12.99 0.11 4.54
CA SER A 165 14.18 0.94 4.28
C SER A 165 14.44 1.19 2.80
N SER A 166 14.25 0.18 1.94
CA SER A 166 14.46 0.27 0.49
C SER A 166 13.37 1.04 -0.27
N MET A 167 12.15 1.09 0.29
CA MET A 167 11.01 1.86 -0.23
C MET A 167 11.06 3.34 0.19
N ARG A 168 12.01 3.74 1.05
CA ARG A 168 12.17 5.15 1.48
C ARG A 168 12.43 6.14 0.35
N ARG A 169 12.83 5.69 -0.84
CA ARG A 169 12.95 6.59 -2.02
C ARG A 169 11.60 7.02 -2.60
N TYR A 170 10.53 6.27 -2.29
CA TYR A 170 9.15 6.56 -2.66
C TYR A 170 8.39 7.31 -1.56
N THR A 171 9.01 7.50 -0.38
CA THR A 171 8.41 8.37 0.62
C THR A 171 8.34 9.78 0.06
N PRO A 172 7.22 10.48 0.27
CA PRO A 172 7.21 11.91 0.15
C PRO A 172 8.39 12.51 0.92
N GLN A 173 9.11 13.45 0.32
CA GLN A 173 10.20 14.15 1.00
C GLN A 173 9.78 15.59 1.29
N PRO A 174 10.24 16.17 2.40
CA PRO A 174 10.09 17.61 2.61
C PRO A 174 10.73 18.34 1.41
N TYR A 175 9.96 19.21 0.78
CA TYR A 175 10.47 20.06 -0.29
C TYR A 175 11.37 21.12 0.29
N GLY A 176 12.63 21.14 -0.15
CA GLY A 176 13.56 22.22 0.15
C GLY A 176 13.99 22.26 1.61
N THR A 177 14.88 21.36 2.01
CA THR A 177 15.92 21.64 3.00
C THR A 177 17.12 20.78 2.63
N GLY A 178 18.31 21.39 2.60
CA GLY A 178 19.57 20.67 2.41
C GLY A 178 19.73 19.52 3.38
N GLN A 179 20.64 18.60 3.03
CA GLN A 179 21.01 17.44 3.85
C GLN A 179 21.08 17.79 5.34
N ILE A 180 20.16 17.25 6.15
CA ILE A 180 20.36 17.16 7.59
C ILE A 180 20.85 15.75 7.88
N ARG A 181 22.09 15.70 8.35
CA ARG A 181 22.84 14.52 8.76
C ARG A 181 22.08 13.74 9.84
N SER A 182 22.32 12.44 9.84
CA SER A 182 21.79 11.42 10.76
C SER A 182 21.88 11.84 12.23
N LEU A 183 20.79 11.65 12.98
CA LEU A 183 20.87 11.46 14.42
C LEU A 183 20.53 10.01 14.78
N ASN A 184 21.48 9.39 15.45
CA ASN A 184 21.41 8.06 16.02
C ASN A 184 20.20 7.93 16.95
N SER A 185 19.35 6.93 16.72
CA SER A 185 18.31 6.53 17.67
C SER A 185 18.10 5.02 17.60
N ILE A 186 19.15 4.27 17.93
CA ILE A 186 19.17 2.81 18.02
C ILE A 186 18.51 2.31 19.33
N ARG A 187 18.18 3.19 20.29
CA ARG A 187 17.64 2.78 21.60
C ARG A 187 16.12 2.64 21.71
N LEU A 188 15.32 3.16 20.78
CA LEU A 188 13.85 3.03 20.83
C LEU A 188 13.31 1.80 20.07
N PHE A 189 14.12 1.18 19.21
CA PHE A 189 13.71 0.07 18.36
C PHE A 189 13.52 -1.25 19.13
N PHE A 190 14.31 -1.47 20.19
CA PHE A 190 14.26 -2.73 20.96
C PHE A 190 13.16 -2.77 22.02
N SER A 191 12.66 -1.62 22.49
CA SER A 191 11.52 -1.57 23.42
C SER A 191 10.20 -1.95 22.72
N TYR A 192 10.02 -1.50 21.46
CA TYR A 192 8.81 -1.77 20.67
C TYR A 192 8.72 -3.24 20.20
N LEU A 193 9.86 -3.86 19.87
CA LEU A 193 9.93 -5.28 19.49
C LEU A 193 9.56 -6.22 20.64
N ARG A 194 9.87 -5.86 21.90
CA ARG A 194 9.51 -6.66 23.08
C ARG A 194 8.04 -6.51 23.48
N TYR A 195 7.39 -5.39 23.13
CA TYR A 195 5.95 -5.20 23.29
C TYR A 195 5.15 -5.98 22.24
N LEU A 196 5.60 -6.00 20.98
CA LEU A 196 4.92 -6.73 19.90
C LEU A 196 4.99 -8.26 20.07
N PHE A 197 6.04 -8.80 20.69
CA PHE A 197 6.16 -10.25 20.92
C PHE A 197 5.36 -10.78 22.12
N ASN A 198 4.96 -9.93 23.07
CA ASN A 198 4.31 -10.38 24.32
C ASN A 198 2.84 -9.99 24.48
N VAL A 199 2.26 -9.15 23.59
CA VAL A 199 0.90 -8.60 23.78
C VAL A 199 -0.07 -8.92 22.63
N ILE A 200 0.39 -9.49 21.52
CA ILE A 200 -0.52 -9.78 20.40
C ILE A 200 -1.20 -11.13 20.61
N ASN A 201 -2.33 -11.08 21.30
CA ASN A 201 -3.41 -12.02 21.04
C ASN A 201 -3.73 -12.01 19.53
N TYR A 202 -3.56 -13.17 18.92
CA TYR A 202 -3.57 -13.45 17.48
C TYR A 202 -4.80 -12.99 16.65
N PRO A 203 -5.99 -12.64 17.20
CA PRO A 203 -7.09 -12.12 16.37
C PRO A 203 -6.91 -10.66 15.89
N PHE A 204 -6.02 -9.88 16.51
CA PHE A 204 -5.90 -8.45 16.21
C PHE A 204 -5.12 -8.19 14.90
N PHE A 205 -4.11 -9.01 14.60
CA PHE A 205 -3.22 -8.81 13.44
C PHE A 205 -3.96 -8.95 12.09
N PHE A 206 -4.87 -9.94 11.99
CA PHE A 206 -5.62 -10.23 10.77
C PHE A 206 -6.68 -9.20 10.42
N ARG A 207 -7.23 -8.49 11.43
CA ARG A 207 -8.35 -7.56 11.23
C ARG A 207 -7.93 -6.16 10.77
N TYR A 208 -6.66 -5.77 10.94
CA TYR A 208 -6.23 -4.37 10.74
C TYR A 208 -5.11 -4.16 9.72
N ILE A 209 -4.25 -5.15 9.45
CA ILE A 209 -3.15 -5.02 8.46
C ILE A 209 -3.52 -5.70 7.14
N LEU A 210 -4.14 -6.87 7.21
CA LEU A 210 -4.51 -7.67 6.07
C LEU A 210 -5.61 -7.08 5.15
N PRO A 211 -6.59 -6.29 5.64
CA PRO A 211 -7.58 -5.62 4.78
C PRO A 211 -6.94 -4.79 3.68
N PHE A 212 -5.78 -4.19 3.95
CA PHE A 212 -5.16 -3.31 2.98
C PHE A 212 -4.23 -4.01 2.01
N LEU A 213 -3.67 -5.16 2.39
CA LEU A 213 -3.02 -6.05 1.42
C LEU A 213 -4.04 -6.61 0.43
N VAL A 214 -5.33 -6.74 0.79
CA VAL A 214 -6.37 -7.18 -0.16
C VAL A 214 -7.04 -6.00 -0.89
N ILE A 215 -7.09 -4.80 -0.29
CA ILE A 215 -7.43 -3.56 -1.00
C ILE A 215 -6.39 -3.24 -2.09
N THR A 216 -5.13 -3.66 -1.94
CA THR A 216 -4.05 -3.44 -2.94
C THR A 216 -3.69 -4.63 -3.81
N CYS A 217 -3.98 -5.89 -3.43
CA CYS A 217 -3.54 -7.06 -4.19
C CYS A 217 -4.70 -7.85 -4.86
N TRP A 218 -4.61 -7.91 -6.20
CA TRP A 218 -5.23 -8.83 -7.20
C TRP A 218 -6.73 -8.72 -7.53
#